data_AF-A0A0K0WUN0-F1
#
_entry.id   AF-A0A0K0WUN0-F1
#
_cell.length_a   1.000
_cell.length_b   1.000
_cell.length_c   1.000
_cell.angle_alpha   90.00
_cell.angle_beta   90.00
_cell.angle_gamma   90.00
#
_symmetry.space_group_name_H-M   'P 1'
#
loop_
_entity.id
_entity.type
_entity.pdbx_description
1 polymer ?
#
loop_
_entity_poly.entity_id
_entity_poly.type
_entity_poly.pdbx_seq_one_letter_code
_entity_poly.pdbx_strand_id
1 'polypeptide(L)'
;VLSPSFVNSCWCQYELYFAEHRVLNENQDSLIMIVLEELPADSVPQRFSKLRKLLKRKTYLKWGPQEHKQKMFWRQLEAVLKTTNEP
;
A
#
# COMPACT_ATOMS: atom_id res chain seq x y z
N VAL A 1 3.60 -4.67 1.77
CA VAL A 1 2.32 -5.42 1.93
C VAL A 1 1.72 -5.02 3.26
N LEU A 2 0.48 -4.56 3.29
CA LEU A 2 -0.20 -4.07 4.49
C LEU A 2 -1.04 -5.18 5.13
N SER A 3 -0.88 -5.30 6.44
CA SER A 3 -1.69 -6.08 7.38
C SER A 3 -1.65 -5.36 8.73
N PRO A 4 -2.54 -5.69 9.70
CA PRO A 4 -2.49 -5.11 11.03
C PRO A 4 -1.12 -5.28 11.70
N SER A 5 -0.48 -6.44 11.54
CA SER A 5 0.87 -6.69 12.06
C SER A 5 1.91 -5.75 11.44
N PHE A 6 1.90 -5.59 10.11
CA PHE A 6 2.84 -4.70 9.42
C PHE A 6 2.68 -3.22 9.83
N VAL A 7 1.44 -2.77 10.03
CA VAL A 7 1.15 -1.41 10.51
C VAL A 7 1.76 -1.20 11.90
N ASN A 8 1.65 -2.18 12.79
CA ASN A 8 2.13 -2.06 14.17
C ASN A 8 3.64 -2.24 14.32
N SER A 9 4.29 -3.03 13.47
CA SER A 9 5.73 -3.36 13.62
C SER A 9 6.66 -2.62 12.65
N CYS A 10 6.26 -2.43 11.40
CA CYS A 10 7.18 -1.99 10.34
C CYS A 10 6.86 -0.59 9.81
N TRP A 11 5.58 -0.19 9.78
CA TRP A 11 5.18 1.03 9.08
C TRP A 11 5.80 2.31 9.64
N CYS A 12 6.09 2.37 10.93
CA CYS A 12 6.69 3.55 11.56
C CYS A 12 8.00 3.99 10.88
N GLN A 13 8.81 3.03 10.43
CA GLN A 13 10.05 3.32 9.72
C GLN A 13 9.78 3.99 8.37
N TYR A 14 8.74 3.56 7.66
CA TYR A 14 8.36 4.13 6.37
C TYR A 14 7.79 5.54 6.53
N GLU A 15 7.02 5.82 7.58
CA GLU A 15 6.59 7.20 7.88
C GLU A 15 7.77 8.16 8.03
N LEU A 16 8.77 7.75 8.82
CA LEU A 16 9.98 8.55 9.00
C LEU A 16 10.72 8.73 7.68
N TYR A 17 10.93 7.64 6.94
CA TYR A 17 11.60 7.65 5.65
C TYR A 17 10.95 8.60 4.64
N PHE A 18 9.61 8.57 4.54
CA PHE A 18 8.85 9.48 3.69
C PHE A 18 8.95 10.93 4.17
N ALA A 19 9.01 11.19 5.48
CA ALA A 19 9.17 12.54 6.00
C ALA A 19 10.53 13.16 5.60
N GLU A 20 11.58 12.35 5.57
CA GLU A 20 12.93 12.77 5.18
C GLU A 20 13.06 12.97 3.65
N HIS A 21 12.40 12.12 2.84
CA HIS A 21 12.58 12.09 1.39
C HIS A 21 11.40 12.72 0.63
N ARG A 22 11.44 14.05 0.47
CA ARG A 22 10.39 14.84 -0.22
C ARG A 22 10.10 14.39 -1.66
N VAL A 23 11.11 14.00 -2.43
CA VAL A 23 10.93 13.54 -3.83
C VAL A 23 10.06 12.28 -3.89
N LEU A 24 10.23 11.34 -2.96
CA LEU A 24 9.38 10.13 -2.89
C LEU A 24 7.98 10.45 -2.37
N ASN A 25 7.83 11.52 -1.58
CA ASN A 25 6.51 12.03 -1.20
C ASN A 25 5.71 12.57 -2.38
N GLU A 26 6.40 13.12 -3.38
CA GLU A 26 5.83 13.67 -4.61
C GLU A 26 5.62 12.56 -5.65
N ASN A 27 6.56 11.62 -5.78
CA ASN A 27 6.53 10.55 -6.78
C ASN A 27 5.78 9.29 -6.30
N GLN A 28 4.54 9.48 -5.85
CA GLN A 28 3.69 8.43 -5.24
C GLN A 28 3.29 7.32 -6.21
N ASP A 29 3.43 7.55 -7.52
CA ASP A 29 3.07 6.61 -8.58
C ASP A 29 4.04 5.42 -8.67
N SER A 30 5.19 5.51 -7.99
CA SER A 30 6.19 4.44 -7.87
C SER A 30 5.88 3.42 -6.76
N LEU A 31 4.86 3.65 -5.93
CA LEU A 31 4.51 2.78 -4.80
C LEU A 31 3.34 1.85 -5.15
N ILE A 32 3.59 0.54 -5.18
CA ILE A 32 2.53 -0.48 -5.25
C ILE A 32 2.15 -0.91 -3.84
N MET A 33 0.93 -0.57 -3.43
CA MET A 33 0.38 -1.02 -2.14
C MET A 33 -0.48 -2.26 -2.31
N ILE A 34 -0.23 -3.27 -1.48
CA ILE A 34 -1.02 -4.49 -1.39
C ILE A 34 -1.63 -4.57 0.00
N VAL A 35 -2.95 -4.75 0.10
CA VAL A 35 -3.67 -4.99 1.36
C VAL A 35 -3.99 -6.48 1.43
N LEU A 36 -3.31 -7.19 2.34
CA LEU A 36 -3.41 -8.64 2.47
C LEU A 36 -4.63 -9.06 3.30
N GLU A 37 -4.90 -8.29 4.35
CA GLU A 37 -5.99 -8.49 5.30
C GLU A 37 -6.77 -7.19 5.42
N GLU A 38 -8.06 -7.27 5.77
CA GLU A 38 -8.82 -6.06 6.04
C GLU A 38 -8.14 -5.25 7.15
N LEU A 39 -7.94 -3.97 6.89
CA LEU A 39 -7.49 -3.00 7.88
C LEU A 39 -8.75 -2.32 8.43
N PRO A 40 -9.15 -2.61 9.69
CA PRO A 40 -10.22 -1.86 10.35
C PRO A 40 -9.95 -0.37 10.29
N ALA A 41 -11.00 0.45 10.27
CA ALA A 41 -10.87 1.91 10.18
C ALA A 41 -9.95 2.50 11.27
N ASP A 42 -9.95 1.88 12.45
CA ASP A 42 -9.19 2.31 13.63
C ASP A 42 -7.83 1.61 13.78
N SER A 43 -7.47 0.71 12.85
CA SER A 43 -6.22 -0.06 12.91
C SER A 43 -4.97 0.76 12.55
N VAL A 44 -5.15 1.98 12.03
CA VAL A 44 -4.06 2.86 11.62
C VAL A 44 -3.87 3.97 12.67
N PRO A 45 -2.78 3.94 13.45
CA PRO A 45 -2.48 4.96 14.47
C PRO A 45 -2.55 6.39 13.94
N GLN A 46 -3.07 7.33 14.74
CA GLN A 46 -3.22 8.74 14.34
C GLN A 46 -1.91 9.43 13.94
N ARG A 47 -0.74 8.96 14.40
CA ARG A 47 0.56 9.48 13.94
C ARG A 47 0.94 9.11 12.51
N PHE A 48 0.34 8.06 11.92
CA PHE A 48 0.67 7.59 10.56
C PHE A 48 -0.11 8.35 9.48
N SER A 49 0.22 9.63 9.34
CA SER A 49 -0.49 10.53 8.42
C SER A 49 -0.28 10.17 6.95
N LYS A 50 0.90 9.65 6.57
CA LYS A 50 1.16 9.23 5.20
C LYS A 50 0.35 8.00 4.84
N LEU A 51 0.31 6.99 5.72
CA LEU A 51 -0.51 5.78 5.50
C LEU A 51 -1.96 6.11 5.24
N ARG A 52 -2.55 6.99 6.07
CA ARG A 52 -3.96 7.37 5.91
C ARG A 52 -4.20 8.06 4.58
N LYS A 53 -3.31 8.96 4.15
CA LYS A 53 -3.40 9.62 2.84
C LYS A 53 -3.35 8.60 1.70
N LEU A 54 -2.41 7.65 1.79
CA LEU A 54 -2.25 6.57 0.82
C LEU A 54 -3.49 5.66 0.75
N LEU A 55 -4.02 5.21 1.89
CA LEU A 55 -5.22 4.39 1.95
C LEU A 55 -6.47 5.14 1.44
N LYS A 56 -6.58 6.45 1.70
CA LYS A 56 -7.70 7.28 1.24
C LYS A 56 -7.74 7.41 -0.29
N ARG A 57 -6.59 7.39 -0.96
CA ARG A 57 -6.50 7.42 -2.43
C ARG A 57 -7.02 6.14 -3.10
N LYS A 58 -7.20 5.05 -2.33
CA LYS A 58 -7.62 3.73 -2.82
C LYS A 58 -6.73 3.18 -3.95
N THR A 59 -5.46 3.57 -3.97
CA THR A 59 -4.42 3.10 -4.90
C THR A 59 -3.71 1.89 -4.30
N TYR A 60 -4.47 0.82 -4.04
CA TYR A 60 -3.93 -0.44 -3.52
C TYR A 60 -4.64 -1.64 -4.16
N LEU A 61 -3.94 -2.76 -4.22
CA LEU A 61 -4.49 -4.05 -4.60
C LEU A 61 -4.94 -4.79 -3.34
N LYS A 62 -6.19 -5.30 -3.32
CA LYS A 62 -6.69 -6.10 -2.20
C LYS A 62 -6.57 -7.58 -2.51
N TRP A 63 -5.96 -8.32 -1.59
CA TRP A 63 -6.05 -9.77 -1.59
C TRP A 63 -7.45 -10.19 -1.12
N GLY A 64 -7.99 -11.25 -1.72
CA GLY A 64 -9.28 -11.83 -1.34
C GLY A 64 -9.19 -13.36 -1.26
N PRO A 65 -9.89 -14.01 -0.32
CA PRO A 65 -9.79 -15.46 -0.14
C PRO A 65 -10.48 -16.25 -1.26
N GLN A 66 -11.39 -15.62 -2.02
CA GLN A 66 -12.09 -16.28 -3.12
C GLN A 66 -11.18 -16.45 -4.36
N GLU A 67 -11.17 -17.63 -4.96
CA GLU A 67 -10.31 -17.98 -6.10
C GLU A 67 -10.42 -16.97 -7.27
N HIS A 68 -11.63 -16.53 -7.61
CA HIS A 68 -11.83 -15.54 -8.67
C HIS A 68 -11.18 -14.18 -8.33
N LYS A 69 -11.18 -13.77 -7.06
CA LYS A 69 -10.51 -12.54 -6.60
C LYS A 69 -9.00 -12.69 -6.63
N GLN A 70 -8.47 -13.86 -6.30
CA GLN A 70 -7.03 -14.13 -6.41
C GLN A 70 -6.56 -14.06 -7.87
N LYS A 71 -7.30 -14.66 -8.80
CA LYS A 71 -7.00 -14.55 -10.25
C LYS A 71 -6.98 -13.10 -10.72
N MET A 72 -7.96 -12.29 -10.28
CA MET A 72 -8.00 -10.86 -10.62
C MET A 72 -6.86 -10.07 -9.97
N PHE A 73 -6.53 -10.36 -8.70
CA PHE A 73 -5.42 -9.74 -7.99
C PHE A 73 -4.10 -9.94 -8.74
N TRP A 74 -3.77 -11.17 -9.15
CA TRP A 74 -2.53 -11.46 -9.88
C TRP A 74 -2.49 -10.79 -11.24
N ARG A 75 -3.60 -10.76 -11.98
CA ARG A 75 -3.70 -10.03 -13.25
C ARG A 75 -3.46 -8.53 -13.07
N GLN A 76 -4.06 -7.92 -12.05
CA GLN A 76 -3.85 -6.50 -11.74
C GLN A 76 -2.40 -6.22 -11.32
N LEU A 77 -1.81 -7.09 -10.50
CA LEU A 77 -0.43 -6.96 -10.07
C LEU A 77 0.54 -7.05 -11.25
N GLU A 78 0.38 -8.03 -12.13
CA GLU A 78 1.18 -8.14 -13.36
C GLU A 78 1.06 -6.90 -14.25
N ALA A 79 -0.16 -6.38 -14.42
CA ALA A 79 -0.39 -5.20 -15.23
C ALA A 79 0.36 -3.98 -14.66
N VAL A 80 0.25 -3.74 -13.35
CA VAL A 80 0.93 -2.61 -12.69
C VAL A 80 2.45 -2.76 -12.78
N LEU A 81 2.99 -3.96 -12.53
CA LEU A 81 4.43 -4.21 -12.62
C LEU A 81 5.00 -4.03 -14.04
N LYS A 82 4.20 -4.27 -15.07
CA LYS A 82 4.58 -4.00 -16.47
C LYS A 82 4.60 -2.50 -16.76
N THR A 83 3.68 -1.71 -16.20
CA THR A 83 3.63 -0.25 -16.41
C THR A 83 4.75 0.51 -15.70
N THR A 84 5.26 -0.01 -14.57
CA THR A 84 6.36 0.64 -13.83
C THR A 84 7.75 0.42 -14.43
N ASN A 85 7.86 -0.42 -15.48
CA ASN A 85 9.11 -0.71 -16.18
C ASN A 85 9.26 0.08 -17.49
N GLU A 86 8.31 0.94 -17.83
CA GLU A 86 8.46 1.88 -18.94
C GLU A 86 9.24 3.11 -18.43
N PRO A 87 10.37 3.48 -19.07
CA PRO A 87 11.23 4.57 -18.63
C PRO A 87 10.59 5.97 -18.74
#